data_AF-A0AAW8KJJ4-F1
#
_entry.id   AF-A0AAW8KJJ4-F1
#
_cell.length_a   1.000
_cell.length_b   1.000
_cell.length_c   1.000
_cell.angle_alpha   90.00
_cell.angle_beta   90.00
_cell.angle_gamma   90.00
#
_symmetry.space_group_name_H-M   'P 1'
#
loop_
_entity.id
_entity.type
_entity.pdbx_description
1 polymer ?
#
loop_
_entity_poly.entity_id
_entity_poly.type
_entity_poly.pdbx_seq_one_letter_code
_entity_poly.pdbx_strand_id
1 'polypeptide(L)'
;MRQFHQFGIELFGSKSMMADTEVIVLAYDFLKELGIKDIALEINSVGCPNCRKKHREALKEYLKPKYDQLCNTCKDRYERN
;
A
#
# COMPACT_ATOMS: atom_id res chain seq x y z
N MET A 1 13.31 -11.65 -16.54
CA MET A 1 13.15 -10.55 -17.52
C MET A 1 13.73 -9.28 -16.94
N ARG A 2 14.49 -8.49 -17.72
CA ARG A 2 14.94 -7.14 -17.31
C ARG A 2 14.04 -6.01 -17.84
N GLN A 3 13.10 -6.32 -18.75
CA GLN A 3 12.09 -5.40 -19.29
C GLN A 3 10.72 -6.09 -19.27
N PHE A 4 9.69 -5.34 -18.88
CA PHE A 4 8.27 -5.72 -18.92
C PHE A 4 7.41 -4.48 -19.17
N HIS A 5 6.12 -4.67 -19.49
CA HIS A 5 5.18 -3.59 -19.77
C HIS A 5 4.13 -3.48 -18.66
N GLN A 6 3.82 -2.25 -18.28
CA GLN A 6 2.73 -1.92 -17.36
C GLN A 6 1.87 -0.83 -17.99
N PHE A 7 0.60 -0.85 -17.64
CA PHE A 7 -0.39 0.17 -17.93
C PHE A 7 -0.93 0.70 -16.61
N GLY A 8 -1.16 2.00 -16.51
CA GLY A 8 -1.65 2.65 -15.31
C GLY A 8 -2.34 3.98 -15.62
N ILE A 9 -3.15 4.43 -14.68
CA ILE A 9 -3.85 5.72 -14.74
C ILE A 9 -3.52 6.53 -13.49
N GLU A 10 -3.60 7.84 -13.62
CA GLU A 10 -3.38 8.78 -12.51
C GLU A 10 -4.49 9.84 -12.54
N LEU A 11 -5.11 10.09 -11.39
CA LEU A 11 -6.14 11.12 -11.22
C LEU A 11 -5.60 12.22 -10.31
N PHE A 12 -5.39 13.40 -10.88
CA PHE A 12 -4.88 14.57 -10.16
C PHE A 12 -5.97 15.63 -9.96
N GLY A 13 -5.83 16.43 -8.89
CA GLY A 13 -6.65 17.64 -8.67
C GLY A 13 -7.90 17.45 -7.80
N SER A 14 -8.23 16.22 -7.40
CA SER A 14 -9.33 15.94 -6.47
C SER A 14 -8.81 15.42 -5.12
N LYS A 15 -9.43 15.86 -4.03
CA LYS A 15 -9.25 15.30 -2.67
C LYS A 15 -10.46 14.48 -2.22
N SER A 16 -11.42 14.27 -3.11
CA SER A 16 -12.65 13.54 -2.80
C SER A 16 -12.38 12.05 -2.82
N MET A 17 -12.93 11.31 -1.85
CA MET A 17 -12.92 9.84 -1.84
C MET A 17 -13.55 9.22 -3.10
N MET A 18 -14.38 9.99 -3.82
CA MET A 18 -14.97 9.55 -5.08
C MET A 18 -13.88 9.35 -6.16
N ALA A 19 -12.81 10.14 -6.14
CA ALA A 19 -11.69 9.98 -7.06
C ALA A 19 -10.94 8.67 -6.80
N ASP A 20 -10.68 8.32 -5.53
CA ASP A 20 -10.11 7.03 -5.16
C ASP A 20 -11.01 5.87 -5.63
N THR A 21 -12.33 6.02 -5.45
CA THR A 21 -13.32 5.01 -5.84
C THR A 21 -13.34 4.79 -7.36
N GLU A 22 -13.30 5.87 -8.14
CA GLU A 22 -13.27 5.82 -9.60
C GLU A 22 -12.07 5.02 -10.13
N VAL A 23 -10.87 5.29 -9.60
CA VAL A 23 -9.64 4.58 -9.99
C VAL A 23 -9.71 3.09 -9.62
N ILE A 24 -10.23 2.77 -8.43
CA ILE A 24 -10.39 1.38 -7.97
C ILE A 24 -11.39 0.62 -8.85
N VAL A 25 -12.55 1.22 -9.15
CA VAL A 25 -13.59 0.60 -9.98
C VAL A 25 -13.09 0.41 -11.40
N LEU A 26 -12.40 1.39 -11.98
CA LEU A 26 -11.82 1.27 -13.32
C LEU A 26 -10.85 0.09 -13.41
N ALA A 27 -9.97 -0.10 -12.40
CA ALA A 27 -9.07 -1.24 -12.38
C ALA A 27 -9.83 -2.58 -12.28
N TYR A 28 -10.87 -2.64 -11.45
CA TYR A 28 -11.70 -3.84 -11.29
C TYR A 28 -12.47 -4.19 -12.57
N ASP A 29 -13.15 -3.20 -13.17
CA ASP A 29 -13.92 -3.37 -14.39
C ASP A 29 -13.02 -3.75 -15.56
N PHE A 30 -11.83 -3.15 -15.68
CA PHE A 30 -10.84 -3.53 -16.68
C PHE A 30 -10.46 -5.01 -16.59
N LEU A 31 -10.13 -5.51 -15.38
CA LEU A 31 -9.78 -6.92 -15.19
C LEU A 31 -10.97 -7.85 -15.49
N LYS A 32 -12.17 -7.44 -15.10
CA LYS A 32 -13.41 -8.19 -15.34
C LYS A 32 -13.75 -8.27 -16.84
N GLU A 33 -13.59 -7.17 -17.58
CA GLU A 33 -13.83 -7.12 -19.03
C GLU A 33 -12.84 -7.98 -19.82
N LEU A 34 -11.61 -8.15 -19.32
CA LEU A 34 -10.65 -9.12 -19.84
C LEU A 34 -11.03 -10.59 -19.56
N GLY A 35 -12.11 -10.83 -18.81
CA GLY A 35 -12.59 -12.16 -18.47
C GLY A 35 -11.86 -12.82 -17.29
N ILE A 36 -11.08 -12.05 -16.53
CA ILE A 36 -10.42 -12.56 -15.32
C ILE A 36 -11.49 -12.80 -14.25
N LYS A 37 -11.50 -14.01 -13.70
CA LYS A 37 -12.44 -14.46 -12.67
C LYS A 37 -11.75 -14.48 -11.32
N ASP A 38 -12.55 -14.60 -10.26
CA ASP A 38 -12.08 -14.75 -8.88
C ASP A 38 -11.17 -13.61 -8.40
N ILE A 39 -11.53 -12.38 -8.77
CA ILE A 39 -10.83 -11.16 -8.35
C ILE A 39 -11.27 -10.80 -6.93
N ALA A 40 -10.31 -10.64 -6.03
CA ALA A 40 -10.52 -10.09 -4.68
C ALA A 40 -9.94 -8.68 -4.60
N LEU A 41 -10.75 -7.74 -4.11
CA LEU A 41 -10.32 -6.36 -3.85
C LEU A 41 -9.95 -6.22 -2.37
N GLU A 42 -8.69 -5.92 -2.09
CA GLU A 42 -8.19 -5.61 -0.75
C GLU A 42 -7.85 -4.12 -0.66
N ILE A 43 -8.52 -3.41 0.26
CA ILE A 43 -8.33 -1.97 0.46
C ILE A 43 -7.73 -1.73 1.84
N ASN A 44 -6.81 -0.77 1.92
CA ASN A 44 -6.25 -0.29 3.17
C ASN A 44 -6.04 1.23 3.12
N SER A 45 -5.89 1.86 4.28
CA SER A 45 -5.46 3.25 4.39
C SER A 45 -4.19 3.35 5.25
N VAL A 46 -3.20 4.08 4.76
CA VAL A 46 -2.01 4.47 5.54
C VAL A 46 -2.25 5.71 6.41
N GLY A 47 -3.49 6.24 6.36
CA GLY A 47 -3.91 7.41 7.11
C GLY A 47 -3.25 8.72 6.66
N CYS A 48 -3.23 9.67 7.58
CA CYS A 48 -2.70 11.01 7.41
C CYS A 48 -1.21 11.12 7.80
N PRO A 49 -0.50 12.23 7.47
CA PRO A 49 0.88 12.45 7.91
C PRO A 49 1.09 12.33 9.42
N ASN A 50 0.13 12.80 10.22
CA ASN A 50 0.17 12.70 11.69
C ASN A 50 -0.10 11.26 12.18
N CYS A 51 -0.92 10.51 11.44
CA CYS A 51 -1.32 9.15 11.73
C CYS A 51 -0.10 8.21 11.57
N ARG A 52 0.67 8.41 10.50
CA ARG A 52 1.86 7.62 10.19
C ARG A 52 2.94 7.70 11.28
N LYS A 53 3.15 8.88 11.87
CA LYS A 53 4.13 9.06 12.96
C LYS A 53 3.78 8.21 14.18
N LYS A 54 2.53 8.33 14.66
CA LYS A 54 2.03 7.56 15.81
C LYS A 54 2.10 6.06 15.57
N HIS A 55 1.71 5.61 14.38
CA HIS A 55 1.78 4.21 14.01
C HIS A 55 3.23 3.68 14.00
N ARG A 56 4.19 4.45 13.47
CA ARG A 56 5.61 4.08 13.46
C ARG A 56 6.17 3.94 14.87
N GLU A 57 5.87 4.89 15.75
CA GLU A 57 6.31 4.86 17.16
C GLU A 57 5.78 3.59 17.85
N ALA A 58 4.46 3.33 17.76
CA ALA A 58 3.85 2.13 18.33
C ALA A 58 4.45 0.82 17.76
N LEU A 59 4.71 0.78 16.45
CA LEU A 59 5.33 -0.38 15.82
C LEU A 59 6.77 -0.59 16.30
N LYS A 60 7.56 0.47 16.46
CA LYS A 60 8.92 0.37 17.00
C LYS A 60 8.91 -0.11 18.44
N GLU A 61 8.05 0.43 19.29
CA GLU A 61 7.90 -0.02 20.67
C GLU A 61 7.55 -1.50 20.76
N TYR A 62 6.60 -1.96 19.93
CA TYR A 62 6.22 -3.36 19.86
C TYR A 62 7.36 -4.29 19.40
N LEU A 63 8.17 -3.84 18.43
CA LEU A 63 9.26 -4.66 17.87
C LEU A 63 10.55 -4.58 18.68
N LYS A 64 10.79 -3.53 19.46
CA LYS A 64 11.98 -3.32 20.28
C LYS A 64 12.39 -4.55 21.13
N PRO A 65 11.50 -5.20 21.90
CA PRO A 65 11.89 -6.39 22.68
C PRO A 65 12.22 -7.61 21.83
N LYS A 66 11.85 -7.61 20.55
CA LYS A 66 12.10 -8.70 19.58
C LYS A 66 13.20 -8.35 18.59
N TYR A 67 13.87 -7.21 18.77
CA TYR A 67 14.78 -6.66 17.77
C TYR A 67 15.86 -7.65 17.36
N ASP A 68 16.45 -8.37 18.31
CA ASP A 68 17.52 -9.33 18.02
C ASP A 68 17.07 -10.54 17.21
N GLN A 69 15.78 -10.88 17.25
CA GLN A 69 15.15 -11.95 16.48
C GLN A 69 14.84 -11.54 15.03
N LEU A 70 14.97 -10.26 14.70
CA LEU A 70 14.75 -9.76 13.34
C LEU A 70 15.94 -10.11 12.43
N CYS A 71 15.66 -10.41 11.17
CA CYS A 71 16.71 -10.52 10.16
C CYS A 71 17.34 -9.14 9.87
N ASN A 72 18.54 -9.13 9.27
CA ASN A 72 19.29 -7.88 9.02
C ASN A 72 18.48 -6.82 8.25
N THR A 73 17.74 -7.22 7.21
CA THR A 73 16.88 -6.30 6.46
C THR A 73 15.77 -5.68 7.33
N CYS A 74 15.21 -6.46 8.26
CA CYS A 74 14.19 -5.97 9.18
C CYS A 74 14.79 -5.02 10.22
N LYS A 75 16.01 -5.29 10.71
CA LYS A 75 16.78 -4.37 11.57
C LYS A 75 17.06 -3.05 10.86
N ASP A 76 17.54 -3.09 9.61
CA ASP A 76 17.77 -1.87 8.79
C ASP A 76 16.48 -1.07 8.54
N ARG A 77 15.35 -1.75 8.36
CA ARG A 77 14.04 -1.11 8.20
C ARG A 77 13.52 -0.54 9.51
N TYR A 78 13.77 -1.20 10.63
CA TYR A 78 13.42 -0.70 11.95
C TYR A 78 14.10 0.64 12.25
N GLU A 79 15.35 0.82 11.82
CA GLU A 79 16.07 2.09 12.03
C GLU A 79 15.60 3.20 11.08
N ARG A 80 15.47 2.91 9.78
CA ARG A 80 15.17 3.91 8.74
C ARG A 80 13.69 4.29 8.64
N ASN A 81 12.79 3.32 8.84
CA ASN A 81 11.33 3.50 8.79
C ASN A 81 10.78 3.74 10.19
#